data_AF-A0A6C0ARB6-F1
#
_entry.id   AF-A0A6C0ARB6-F1
#
_cell.length_a   1.000
_cell.length_b   1.000
_cell.length_c   1.000
_cell.angle_alpha   90.00
_cell.angle_beta   90.00
_cell.angle_gamma   90.00
#
_symmetry.space_group_name_H-M   'P 1'
#
loop_
_entity.id
_entity.type
_entity.pdbx_description
1 polymer ?
#
loop_
_entity_poly.entity_id
_entity_poly.type
_entity_poly.pdbx_seq_one_letter_code
_entity_poly.pdbx_strand_id
1 'polypeptide(L)'
;MTEPSADCLVLKIEEYDIDNRILDMTLFVLYDKKEHKYIIRGKRNSASMESCTYSFSCEFADELFEFITVVICKKNQWTYALYNYDNLPATSDEITYDFLKNHDSKVYELSGYDRQKFKKAELMSYLRMLRNVFNFYN
;
A
#
# COMPACT_ATOMS: atom_id res chain seq x y z
N MET A 1 -28.25 -6.87 6.44
CA MET A 1 -27.16 -7.64 5.82
C MET A 1 -26.58 -6.73 4.76
N THR A 2 -25.43 -6.12 5.04
CA THR A 2 -24.69 -5.33 4.05
C THR A 2 -24.09 -6.30 3.04
N GLU A 3 -24.34 -6.06 1.75
CA GLU A 3 -23.69 -6.83 0.69
C GLU A 3 -22.17 -6.71 0.83
N PRO A 4 -21.40 -7.79 0.61
CA PRO A 4 -19.94 -7.73 0.63
C PRO A 4 -19.49 -6.65 -0.36
N SER A 5 -18.65 -5.71 0.10
CA SER A 5 -18.14 -4.65 -0.76
C SER A 5 -17.34 -5.28 -1.90
N ALA A 6 -17.40 -4.67 -3.08
CA ALA A 6 -16.67 -5.14 -4.24
C ALA A 6 -15.15 -5.19 -3.97
N ASP A 7 -14.47 -6.12 -4.64
CA ASP A 7 -13.03 -6.31 -4.67
C ASP A 7 -12.26 -4.99 -4.49
N CYS A 8 -11.46 -4.87 -3.44
CA CYS A 8 -10.60 -3.71 -3.24
C CYS A 8 -9.13 -4.11 -3.23
N LEU A 9 -8.40 -3.65 -4.26
CA LEU A 9 -6.98 -3.86 -4.31
C LEU A 9 -6.23 -2.96 -3.32
N VAL A 10 -5.31 -3.57 -2.58
CA VAL A 10 -4.35 -2.88 -1.74
C VAL A 10 -2.96 -3.39 -2.07
N LEU A 11 -2.05 -2.49 -2.44
CA LEU A 11 -0.64 -2.80 -2.61
C LEU A 11 0.10 -2.51 -1.31
N LYS A 12 0.72 -3.52 -0.74
CA LYS A 12 1.69 -3.37 0.35
C LYS A 12 3.09 -3.29 -0.22
N ILE A 13 3.89 -2.35 0.28
CA ILE A 13 5.32 -2.22 -0.03
C ILE A 13 6.07 -2.16 1.29
N GLU A 14 7.07 -3.02 1.45
CA GLU A 14 7.99 -3.06 2.58
C GLU A 14 9.40 -2.77 2.07
N GLU A 15 10.08 -1.81 2.68
CA GLU A 15 11.46 -1.47 2.38
C GLU A 15 12.41 -2.11 3.39
N TYR A 16 13.44 -2.78 2.91
CA TYR A 16 14.49 -3.41 3.71
C TYR A 16 15.85 -2.81 3.41
N ASP A 17 16.50 -2.32 4.46
CA ASP A 17 17.91 -1.90 4.42
C ASP A 17 18.80 -3.04 3.91
N ILE A 18 19.64 -2.78 2.92
CA ILE A 18 20.48 -3.84 2.32
C ILE A 18 21.52 -4.37 3.30
N ASP A 19 22.06 -3.50 4.14
CA ASP A 19 23.22 -3.83 4.97
C ASP A 19 22.80 -4.73 6.14
N ASN A 20 21.67 -4.41 6.77
CA ASN A 20 21.22 -5.09 7.99
C ASN A 20 19.97 -5.96 7.78
N ARG A 21 19.32 -5.89 6.60
CA ARG A 21 18.05 -6.58 6.28
C ARG A 21 16.92 -6.23 7.25
N ILE A 22 16.98 -5.04 7.83
CA ILE A 22 15.97 -4.53 8.75
C ILE A 22 14.88 -3.85 7.92
N LEU A 23 13.62 -4.16 8.23
CA LEU A 23 12.46 -3.45 7.70
C LEU A 23 12.55 -1.99 8.15
N ASP A 24 12.69 -1.03 7.23
CA ASP A 24 12.73 0.41 7.50
C ASP A 24 11.37 1.07 7.25
N MET A 25 10.58 0.59 6.30
CA MET A 25 9.30 1.23 5.97
C MET A 25 8.24 0.22 5.56
N THR A 26 6.99 0.49 5.93
CA THR A 26 5.82 -0.20 5.38
C THR A 26 4.85 0.84 4.83
N LEU A 27 4.42 0.62 3.59
CA LEU A 27 3.40 1.40 2.90
C LEU A 27 2.26 0.49 2.50
N PHE A 28 1.05 0.97 2.66
CA PHE A 28 -0.12 0.43 1.99
C PHE A 28 -0.66 1.48 1.03
N VAL A 29 -1.02 1.05 -0.16
CA VAL A 29 -1.51 1.90 -1.24
C VAL A 29 -2.83 1.34 -1.75
N LEU A 30 -3.85 2.18 -1.82
CA LEU A 30 -5.17 1.83 -2.32
C LEU A 30 -5.74 2.98 -3.16
N TYR A 31 -6.82 2.70 -3.89
CA TYR A 31 -7.54 3.71 -4.65
C TYR A 31 -8.97 3.84 -4.14
N ASP A 32 -9.29 5.01 -3.60
CA ASP A 32 -10.64 5.39 -3.24
C ASP A 32 -11.42 5.77 -4.50
N LYS A 33 -12.39 4.94 -4.85
CA LYS A 33 -13.25 5.13 -6.02
C LYS A 33 -14.29 6.22 -5.83
N LYS A 34 -14.74 6.46 -4.60
CA LYS A 34 -15.75 7.46 -4.29
C LYS A 34 -15.16 8.86 -4.40
N GLU A 35 -13.95 9.03 -3.87
CA GLU A 35 -13.21 10.30 -3.89
C GLU A 35 -12.27 10.43 -5.11
N HIS A 36 -12.18 9.39 -5.94
CA HIS A 36 -11.31 9.31 -7.12
C HIS A 36 -9.81 9.54 -6.85
N LYS A 37 -9.31 9.12 -5.69
CA LYS A 37 -7.94 9.40 -5.23
C LYS A 37 -7.19 8.14 -4.81
N TYR A 38 -5.89 8.14 -5.06
CA TYR A 38 -4.96 7.24 -4.40
C TYR A 38 -4.73 7.67 -2.97
N ILE A 39 -4.55 6.68 -2.10
CA ILE A 39 -4.26 6.89 -0.68
C ILE A 39 -3.08 6.01 -0.30
N ILE A 40 -2.11 6.60 0.41
CA ILE A 40 -1.04 5.91 1.11
C ILE A 40 -1.34 5.96 2.60
N ARG A 41 -1.20 4.82 3.27
CA ARG A 41 -1.05 4.71 4.71
C ARG A 41 0.35 4.15 4.99
N GLY A 42 1.21 4.94 5.61
CA GLY A 42 2.61 4.59 5.80
C GLY A 42 3.07 4.67 7.25
N LYS A 43 4.06 3.87 7.61
CA LYS A 43 4.78 3.94 8.89
C LYS A 43 6.25 3.55 8.67
N ARG A 44 7.17 4.34 9.22
CA ARG A 44 8.59 3.96 9.30
C ARG A 44 8.77 2.93 10.41
N ASN A 45 9.64 1.96 10.28
CA ASN A 45 9.95 1.04 11.36
C ASN A 45 11.31 1.46 11.96
N SER A 46 11.27 2.38 12.93
CA SER A 46 12.47 2.86 13.62
C SER A 46 12.71 2.02 14.88
N ALA A 47 13.94 1.53 15.05
CA ALA A 47 14.34 0.78 16.24
C ALA A 47 14.49 1.66 17.50
N SER A 48 14.61 2.98 17.35
CA SER A 48 14.96 3.90 18.45
C SER A 48 13.78 4.64 19.06
N MET A 49 12.71 4.90 18.30
CA MET A 49 11.49 5.55 18.78
C MET A 49 10.29 5.07 17.98
N GLU A 50 9.13 5.03 18.63
CA GLU A 50 7.88 4.78 17.92
C GLU A 50 7.64 5.89 16.90
N SER A 51 7.59 5.50 15.63
CA SER A 51 7.31 6.39 14.51
C SER A 51 5.82 6.66 14.40
N CYS A 52 5.45 7.85 13.94
CA CYS A 52 4.06 8.16 13.62
C CYS A 52 3.64 7.47 12.32
N THR A 53 2.37 7.08 12.26
CA THR A 53 1.71 6.80 10.98
C THR A 53 1.51 8.10 10.22
N TYR A 54 1.51 8.03 8.90
CA TYR A 54 1.21 9.16 8.04
C TYR A 54 0.32 8.76 6.88
N SER A 55 -0.28 9.77 6.27
CA SER A 55 -1.16 9.62 5.13
C SER A 55 -0.81 10.58 4.02
N PHE A 56 -0.93 10.13 2.78
CA PHE A 56 -0.79 10.94 1.59
C PHE A 56 -1.89 10.56 0.61
N SER A 57 -2.47 11.54 -0.09
CA SER A 57 -3.45 11.29 -1.13
C SER A 57 -3.21 12.18 -2.34
N CYS A 58 -3.50 11.64 -3.52
CA CYS A 58 -3.34 12.31 -4.81
C CYS A 58 -4.26 11.69 -5.85
N GLU A 59 -4.48 12.37 -6.97
CA GLU A 59 -5.38 11.87 -8.01
C GLU A 59 -4.65 10.99 -9.04
N PHE A 60 -3.35 11.23 -9.23
CA PHE A 60 -2.58 10.65 -10.33
C PHE A 60 -1.51 9.68 -9.86
N ALA A 61 -1.37 8.57 -10.57
CA ALA A 61 -0.36 7.54 -10.26
C ALA A 61 1.08 8.05 -10.40
N ASP A 62 1.32 9.07 -11.23
CA ASP A 62 2.66 9.66 -11.39
C ASP A 62 3.06 10.48 -10.14
N GLU A 63 2.14 11.26 -9.56
CA GLU A 63 2.36 11.99 -8.30
C GLU A 63 2.57 11.01 -7.13
N LEU A 64 1.77 9.94 -7.10
CA LEU A 64 1.91 8.87 -6.13
C LEU A 64 3.28 8.19 -6.22
N PHE A 65 3.73 7.90 -7.44
CA PHE A 65 5.04 7.32 -7.70
C PHE A 65 6.15 8.26 -7.21
N GLU A 66 6.07 9.55 -7.53
CA GLU A 66 7.03 10.54 -7.07
C GLU A 66 7.13 10.55 -5.54
N PHE A 67 5.97 10.62 -4.85
CA PHE A 67 5.94 10.56 -3.39
C PHE A 67 6.58 9.28 -2.85
N ILE A 68 6.20 8.10 -3.36
CA ILE A 68 6.78 6.82 -2.95
C ILE A 68 8.30 6.86 -3.09
N THR A 69 8.80 7.38 -4.21
CA THR A 69 10.24 7.46 -4.46
C THR A 69 11.02 8.44 -3.59
N VAL A 70 10.34 9.36 -2.91
CA VAL A 70 10.93 10.26 -1.91
C VAL A 70 11.01 9.57 -0.56
N VAL A 71 9.99 8.81 -0.17
CA VAL A 71 9.93 8.18 1.15
C VAL A 71 10.69 6.86 1.23
N ILE A 72 10.78 6.09 0.13
CA ILE A 72 11.57 4.85 0.09
C ILE A 72 12.96 5.06 -0.54
N CYS A 73 13.98 4.40 -0.01
CA CYS A 73 15.31 4.42 -0.61
C CYS A 73 15.38 3.45 -1.80
N LYS A 74 15.51 3.98 -3.03
CA LYS A 74 15.66 3.15 -4.25
C LYS A 74 16.87 2.22 -4.27
N LYS A 75 17.87 2.47 -3.41
CA LYS A 75 19.04 1.60 -3.28
C LYS A 75 18.72 0.35 -2.47
N ASN A 76 17.70 0.39 -1.62
CA ASN A 76 17.29 -0.71 -0.76
C ASN A 76 16.54 -1.81 -1.53
N GLN A 77 16.31 -2.92 -0.84
CA GLN A 77 15.43 -3.98 -1.34
C GLN A 77 13.99 -3.70 -0.93
N TRP A 78 13.06 -4.10 -1.77
CA TRP A 78 11.63 -4.02 -1.48
C TRP A 78 10.97 -5.40 -1.53
N THR A 79 10.07 -5.65 -0.60
CA THR A 79 9.07 -6.71 -0.71
C THR A 79 7.75 -6.03 -1.02
N TYR A 80 6.97 -6.56 -1.95
CA TYR A 80 5.64 -6.04 -2.22
C TYR A 80 4.66 -7.18 -2.45
N ALA A 81 3.43 -6.94 -2.01
CA ALA A 81 2.33 -7.87 -2.17
C ALA A 81 1.06 -7.10 -2.56
N LEU A 82 0.32 -7.66 -3.50
CA LEU A 82 -0.97 -7.14 -3.93
C LEU A 82 -2.06 -7.99 -3.28
N TYR A 83 -2.97 -7.35 -2.57
CA TYR A 83 -4.08 -7.99 -1.88
C TYR A 83 -5.40 -7.59 -2.53
N ASN A 84 -6.40 -8.47 -2.43
CA ASN A 84 -7.80 -8.17 -2.72
C ASN A 84 -8.64 -8.37 -1.46
N TYR A 85 -9.07 -7.27 -0.86
CA TYR A 85 -9.91 -7.29 0.33
C TYR A 85 -11.39 -7.21 -0.04
N ASP A 86 -12.21 -8.01 0.65
CA ASP A 86 -13.68 -8.05 0.50
C ASP A 86 -14.42 -7.42 1.69
N ASN A 87 -13.67 -6.94 2.69
CA ASN A 87 -14.17 -6.52 3.99
C ASN A 87 -13.55 -5.21 4.47
N LEU A 88 -13.14 -4.32 3.55
CA LEU A 88 -12.68 -3.00 3.93
C LEU A 88 -13.85 -2.13 4.43
N PRO A 89 -13.57 -1.20 5.37
CA PRO A 89 -14.50 -0.15 5.73
C PRO A 89 -15.06 0.61 4.52
N ALA A 90 -16.28 1.13 4.66
CA ALA A 90 -16.97 1.87 3.62
C ALA A 90 -16.32 3.23 3.29
N THR A 91 -15.59 3.79 4.26
CA THR A 91 -14.91 5.07 4.11
C THR A 91 -13.40 4.88 4.19
N SER A 92 -12.66 5.56 3.30
CA SER A 92 -11.21 5.44 3.26
C SER A 92 -10.51 5.99 4.50
N ASP A 93 -11.16 6.90 5.24
CA ASP A 93 -10.67 7.42 6.52
C ASP A 93 -10.64 6.36 7.63
N GLU A 94 -11.54 5.38 7.58
CA GLU A 94 -11.54 4.24 8.50
C GLU A 94 -10.49 3.17 8.12
N ILE A 95 -10.01 3.19 6.87
CA ILE A 95 -8.92 2.34 6.39
C ILE A 95 -7.58 2.92 6.85
N THR A 96 -7.28 2.74 8.14
CA THR A 96 -6.04 3.20 8.77
C THR A 96 -4.87 2.26 8.52
N TYR A 97 -3.64 2.73 8.79
CA TYR A 97 -2.45 1.88 8.76
C TYR A 97 -2.59 0.66 9.69
N ASP A 98 -3.05 0.87 10.93
CA ASP A 98 -3.18 -0.21 11.90
C ASP A 98 -4.29 -1.19 11.52
N PHE A 99 -5.40 -0.70 10.93
CA PHE A 99 -6.42 -1.57 10.35
C PHE A 99 -5.81 -2.52 9.31
N LEU A 100 -5.10 -1.98 8.31
CA LEU A 100 -4.47 -2.78 7.26
C LEU A 100 -3.40 -3.73 7.80
N LYS A 101 -2.62 -3.27 8.79
CA LYS A 101 -1.60 -4.11 9.41
C LYS A 101 -2.21 -5.28 10.18
N ASN A 102 -3.33 -5.07 10.87
CA ASN A 102 -4.03 -6.13 11.60
C ASN A 102 -4.76 -7.12 10.68
N HIS A 103 -5.05 -6.72 9.44
CA HIS A 103 -5.68 -7.56 8.42
C HIS A 103 -4.69 -8.00 7.32
N ASP A 104 -3.38 -7.92 7.58
CA ASP A 104 -2.30 -8.36 6.69
C ASP A 104 -2.23 -9.91 6.66
N SER A 105 -3.22 -10.52 6.00
CA SER A 105 -3.39 -11.97 5.92
C SER A 105 -3.15 -12.47 4.49
N LYS A 106 -2.40 -13.58 4.39
CA LYS A 106 -2.13 -14.26 3.12
C LYS A 106 -3.38 -14.77 2.40
N VAL A 107 -4.51 -14.87 3.08
CA VAL A 107 -5.79 -15.26 2.49
C VAL A 107 -6.23 -14.27 1.40
N TYR A 108 -5.88 -13.00 1.54
CA TYR A 108 -6.22 -11.94 0.59
C TYR A 108 -5.13 -11.69 -0.45
N GLU A 109 -3.97 -12.35 -0.34
CA GLU A 109 -2.81 -12.11 -1.22
C GLU A 109 -3.05 -12.70 -2.62
N LEU A 110 -3.00 -11.84 -3.64
CA LEU A 110 -3.05 -12.25 -5.05
C LEU A 110 -1.66 -12.55 -5.61
N SER A 111 -0.66 -11.78 -5.17
CA SER A 111 0.74 -11.94 -5.58
C SER A 111 1.65 -11.33 -4.54
N GLY A 112 2.85 -11.90 -4.39
CA GLY A 112 3.88 -11.44 -3.46
C GLY A 112 5.27 -11.70 -4.01
N TYR A 113 6.16 -10.72 -3.86
CA TYR A 113 7.54 -10.81 -4.31
C TYR A 113 8.48 -10.27 -3.24
N ASP A 114 9.44 -11.09 -2.83
CA ASP A 114 10.35 -10.77 -1.74
C ASP A 114 11.66 -10.16 -2.25
N ARG A 115 12.12 -9.12 -1.55
CA ARG A 115 13.50 -8.58 -1.64
C ARG A 115 13.98 -8.28 -3.06
N GLN A 116 13.10 -7.71 -3.87
CA GLN A 116 13.41 -7.30 -5.23
C GLN A 116 14.26 -6.02 -5.24
N LYS A 117 14.82 -5.67 -6.41
CA LYS A 117 15.38 -4.34 -6.65
C LYS A 117 14.30 -3.41 -7.18
N PHE A 118 14.37 -2.13 -6.82
CA PHE A 118 13.44 -1.12 -7.32
C PHE A 118 13.35 -1.12 -8.85
N LYS A 119 12.14 -1.20 -9.38
CA LYS A 119 11.83 -1.15 -10.82
C LYS A 119 10.65 -0.23 -11.08
N LYS A 120 10.94 0.91 -11.70
CA LYS A 120 9.94 1.95 -12.01
C LYS A 120 8.72 1.40 -12.76
N ALA A 121 8.95 0.65 -13.85
CA ALA A 121 7.88 0.16 -14.70
C ALA A 121 6.93 -0.79 -13.96
N GLU A 122 7.48 -1.62 -13.06
CA GLU A 122 6.72 -2.58 -12.27
C GLU A 122 5.86 -1.87 -11.22
N LEU A 123 6.45 -0.94 -10.43
CA LEU A 123 5.67 -0.14 -9.48
C LEU A 123 4.54 0.61 -10.20
N MET A 124 4.84 1.31 -11.29
CA MET A 124 3.83 2.03 -12.06
C MET A 124 2.70 1.14 -12.57
N SER A 125 3.00 -0.11 -12.94
CA SER A 125 1.99 -1.08 -13.33
C SER A 125 1.03 -1.35 -12.16
N TYR A 126 1.56 -1.64 -10.97
CA TYR A 126 0.74 -1.84 -9.77
C TYR A 126 -0.10 -0.62 -9.42
N LEU A 127 0.49 0.57 -9.39
CA LEU A 127 -0.25 1.81 -9.08
C LEU A 127 -1.41 2.05 -10.06
N ARG A 128 -1.22 1.76 -11.34
CA ARG A 128 -2.30 1.86 -12.34
C ARG A 128 -3.37 0.79 -12.15
N MET A 129 -2.99 -0.44 -11.78
CA MET A 129 -3.93 -1.53 -11.53
C MET A 129 -4.87 -1.25 -10.36
N LEU A 130 -4.39 -0.58 -9.29
CA LEU A 130 -5.23 -0.24 -8.13
C LEU A 130 -6.48 0.56 -8.51
N ARG A 131 -6.39 1.40 -9.56
CA ARG A 131 -7.53 2.16 -10.08
C ARG A 131 -8.43 1.33 -11.00
N ASN A 132 -8.00 0.19 -11.52
CA ASN A 132 -8.75 -0.54 -12.55
C ASN A 132 -9.71 -1.59 -11.99
N VAL A 133 -9.59 -1.97 -10.72
CA VAL A 133 -10.59 -2.82 -10.06
C VAL A 133 -11.78 -1.95 -9.63
N PHE A 134 -12.98 -2.50 -9.79
CA PHE A 134 -14.23 -1.81 -9.51
C PHE A 134 -14.49 -1.77 -7.99
N ASN A 135 -13.73 -0.96 -7.24
CA ASN A 135 -13.95 -0.80 -5.79
C ASN A 135 -15.28 -0.03 -5.54
N PHE A 136 -16.43 -0.69 -5.58
CA PHE A 136 -17.66 -0.14 -5.01
C PHE A 136 -17.61 -0.37 -3.49
N TYR A 137 -17.36 0.71 -2.74
CA TYR A 137 -17.63 0.72 -1.30
C TYR A 137 -19.13 0.98 -1.10
N ASN A 138 -19.79 0.13 -0.30
CA ASN A 138 -21.20 0.28 0.05
C ASN A 138 -21.39 1.32 1.15
#